data_AF-A0A1G8JFE3-F1
#
_entry.id   AF-A0A1G8JFE3-F1
#
_cell.length_a   1.000
_cell.length_b   1.000
_cell.length_c   1.000
_cell.angle_alpha   90.00
_cell.angle_beta   90.00
_cell.angle_gamma   90.00
#
_symmetry.space_group_name_H-M   'P 1'
#
loop_
_entity.id
_entity.type
_entity.pdbx_description
1 polymer ?
#
loop_
_entity_poly.entity_id
_entity_poly.type
_entity_poly.pdbx_seq_one_letter_code
_entity_poly.pdbx_strand_id
1 'polypeptide(L)'
;MTMPESLPTWRDARYDMPVSRQLERYDQLAAKQDGARARAQLVERGLYDPARHGTGDRPALTADEQVELLALAECIARTVRHPSNIHHAMLAGLTWAEIAHVIDSDELTLRRDYQRWADDQYDLHRRYPDRGMTADEHAAATARATRGHDGTR
;
A
#
# COMPACT_ATOMS: atom_id res chain seq x y z
N MET A 1 -38.96 4.49 -9.67
CA MET A 1 -37.64 4.70 -10.32
C MET A 1 -36.60 4.11 -9.40
N THR A 2 -36.28 2.84 -9.64
CA THR A 2 -35.46 2.01 -8.75
C THR A 2 -34.00 2.26 -9.10
N MET A 3 -33.23 2.82 -8.17
CA MET A 3 -31.78 2.92 -8.32
C MET A 3 -31.20 1.49 -8.27
N PRO A 4 -30.35 1.07 -9.22
CA PRO A 4 -29.65 -0.19 -9.09
C PRO A 4 -28.66 -0.10 -7.92
N GLU A 5 -28.97 -0.79 -6.83
CA GLU A 5 -27.98 -1.13 -5.79
C GLU A 5 -27.00 -2.15 -6.38
N SER A 6 -25.98 -1.65 -7.07
CA SER A 6 -24.71 -2.37 -7.17
C SER A 6 -23.61 -1.42 -6.75
N LEU A 7 -23.53 -1.16 -5.44
CA LEU A 7 -22.24 -0.77 -4.87
C LEU A 7 -21.31 -1.96 -5.14
N PRO A 8 -20.23 -1.79 -5.93
CA PRO A 8 -19.24 -2.85 -6.03
C PRO A 8 -18.70 -2.99 -4.61
N THR A 9 -19.03 -4.09 -3.96
CA THR A 9 -18.38 -4.47 -2.72
C THR A 9 -16.91 -4.63 -3.06
N TRP A 10 -16.11 -3.61 -2.75
CA TRP A 10 -14.66 -3.57 -2.61
C TRP A 10 -14.07 -4.69 -1.70
N ARG A 11 -14.86 -5.72 -1.36
CA ARG A 11 -14.43 -7.02 -0.86
C ARG A 11 -13.80 -7.82 -2.00
N ASP A 12 -12.68 -7.33 -2.47
CA ASP A 12 -11.73 -8.23 -3.10
C ASP A 12 -11.16 -9.12 -2.00
N ALA A 13 -11.27 -10.44 -2.13
CA ALA A 13 -10.71 -11.38 -1.15
C ALA A 13 -9.20 -11.18 -0.94
N ARG A 14 -8.52 -10.49 -1.87
CA ARG A 14 -7.13 -10.04 -1.74
C ARG A 14 -6.93 -9.00 -0.62
N TYR A 15 -7.93 -8.17 -0.31
CA TYR A 15 -7.88 -7.22 0.83
C TYR A 15 -8.06 -7.91 2.19
N ASP A 16 -8.73 -9.06 2.22
CA ASP A 16 -8.95 -9.85 3.45
C ASP A 16 -7.73 -10.74 3.79
N MET A 17 -6.73 -10.79 2.91
CA MET A 17 -5.51 -11.55 3.09
C MET A 17 -4.45 -10.76 3.89
N PRO A 18 -3.73 -11.37 4.84
CA PRO A 18 -2.59 -10.70 5.49
C PRO A 18 -1.55 -10.24 4.47
N VAL A 19 -0.93 -9.06 4.70
CA VAL A 19 0.09 -8.49 3.80
C VAL A 19 1.23 -9.45 3.49
N SER A 20 1.64 -10.29 4.45
CA SER A 20 2.68 -11.31 4.22
C SER A 20 2.32 -12.27 3.09
N ARG A 21 1.06 -12.72 3.04
CA ARG A 21 0.60 -13.63 1.99
C ARG A 21 0.34 -12.91 0.66
N GLN A 22 -0.04 -11.62 0.71
CA GLN A 22 -0.06 -10.77 -0.49
C GLN A 22 1.34 -10.64 -1.10
N LEU A 23 2.36 -10.40 -0.25
CA LEU A 23 3.77 -10.32 -0.66
C LEU A 23 4.26 -11.64 -1.26
N GLU A 24 4.00 -12.78 -0.60
CA GLU A 24 4.36 -14.09 -1.12
C GLU A 24 3.81 -14.32 -2.54
N ARG A 25 2.54 -13.95 -2.76
CA ARG A 25 1.90 -14.10 -4.07
C ARG A 25 2.46 -13.11 -5.10
N TYR A 26 2.71 -11.86 -4.69
CA TYR A 26 3.36 -10.86 -5.52
C TYR A 26 4.75 -11.35 -5.98
N ASP A 27 5.58 -11.84 -5.06
CA ASP A 27 6.93 -12.32 -5.35
C ASP A 27 6.93 -13.50 -6.31
N GLN A 28 5.96 -14.42 -6.19
CA GLN A 28 5.79 -15.53 -7.13
C GLN A 28 5.52 -15.04 -8.55
N LEU A 29 4.60 -14.08 -8.72
CA LEU A 29 4.24 -13.53 -10.02
C LEU A 29 5.38 -12.67 -10.60
N ALA A 30 6.04 -11.87 -9.76
CA ALA A 30 7.20 -11.08 -10.14
C ALA A 30 8.36 -11.97 -10.61
N ALA A 31 8.66 -13.05 -9.88
CA ALA A 31 9.69 -14.01 -10.27
C ALA A 31 9.36 -14.72 -11.60
N LYS A 32 8.09 -15.08 -11.83
CA LYS A 32 7.63 -15.64 -13.11
C LYS A 32 7.82 -14.63 -14.24
N GLN A 33 7.42 -13.38 -14.04
CA GLN A 33 7.58 -12.30 -15.01
C GLN A 33 9.06 -12.04 -15.34
N ASP A 34 9.93 -11.97 -14.34
CA ASP A 34 11.37 -11.78 -14.52
C ASP A 34 12.01 -12.96 -15.24
N GLY A 35 11.62 -14.19 -14.90
CA GLY A 35 12.07 -15.40 -15.56
C GLY A 35 11.68 -15.45 -17.04
N ALA A 36 10.45 -15.07 -17.38
CA ALA A 36 9.97 -15.00 -18.75
C ALA A 36 10.70 -13.89 -19.54
N ARG A 37 10.87 -12.70 -18.94
CA ARG A 37 11.60 -11.58 -19.53
C ARG A 37 13.07 -11.92 -19.80
N ALA A 38 13.76 -12.53 -18.83
CA ALA A 38 15.16 -12.94 -18.99
C ALA A 38 15.32 -13.98 -20.10
N ARG A 39 14.42 -14.97 -20.17
CA ARG A 39 14.39 -15.95 -21.26
C ARG A 39 14.21 -15.27 -22.62
N ALA A 40 13.23 -14.38 -22.74
CA ALA A 40 12.95 -13.67 -23.99
C ALA A 40 14.18 -12.89 -24.48
N GLN A 41 14.87 -12.18 -23.58
CA GLN A 41 16.10 -11.45 -23.91
C GLN A 41 17.26 -12.36 -24.37
N LEU A 42 17.42 -13.54 -23.73
CA LEU A 42 18.45 -14.51 -24.14
C LEU A 42 18.15 -15.12 -25.50
N VAL A 43 16.87 -15.44 -25.77
CA VAL A 43 16.42 -15.97 -27.06
C VAL A 43 16.62 -14.93 -28.17
N GLU A 44 16.22 -13.67 -27.93
CA GLU A 44 16.38 -12.57 -28.88
C GLU A 44 17.86 -12.33 -29.24
N ARG A 45 18.76 -12.48 -28.28
CA ARG A 45 20.21 -12.34 -28.50
C ARG A 45 20.88 -13.59 -29.08
N GLY A 46 20.15 -14.68 -29.28
CA GLY A 46 20.72 -15.97 -29.70
C GLY A 46 21.65 -16.62 -28.66
N LEU A 47 21.57 -16.21 -27.39
CA LEU A 47 22.41 -16.69 -26.30
C LEU A 47 21.73 -17.78 -25.45
N TYR A 48 20.51 -18.18 -25.82
CA TYR A 48 19.77 -19.19 -25.08
C TYR A 48 20.34 -20.59 -25.29
N ASP A 49 20.98 -21.12 -24.25
CA ASP A 49 21.44 -22.51 -24.16
C ASP A 49 20.51 -23.35 -23.25
N PRO A 50 19.76 -24.34 -23.77
CA PRO A 50 18.89 -25.20 -22.97
C PRO A 50 19.62 -26.03 -21.90
N ALA A 51 20.89 -26.40 -22.12
CA ALA A 51 21.67 -27.16 -21.15
C ALA A 51 22.06 -26.31 -19.93
N ARG A 52 22.22 -24.99 -20.13
CA ARG A 52 22.55 -24.03 -19.05
C ARG A 52 21.33 -23.37 -18.42
N HIS A 53 20.30 -23.09 -19.22
CA HIS A 53 19.13 -22.32 -18.77
C HIS A 53 17.90 -23.19 -18.49
N GLY A 54 17.99 -24.50 -18.75
CA GLY A 54 16.91 -25.46 -18.59
C GLY A 54 16.04 -25.62 -19.84
N THR A 55 15.23 -26.69 -19.85
CA THR A 55 14.30 -27.00 -20.93
C THR A 55 12.86 -26.56 -20.63
N GLY A 56 12.58 -26.17 -19.38
CA GLY A 56 11.25 -25.74 -18.95
C GLY A 56 10.81 -24.47 -19.67
N ASP A 57 9.60 -24.51 -20.23
CA ASP A 57 8.97 -23.29 -20.74
C ASP A 57 8.72 -22.32 -19.58
N ARG A 58 9.03 -21.04 -19.80
CA ARG A 58 8.78 -19.96 -18.85
C ARG A 58 7.81 -19.00 -19.53
N PRO A 59 6.51 -19.33 -19.56
CA PRO A 59 5.54 -18.48 -20.21
C PRO A 59 5.46 -17.13 -19.49
N ALA A 60 5.23 -16.07 -20.28
CA ALA A 60 4.87 -14.77 -19.74
C ALA A 60 3.62 -14.88 -18.85
N LEU A 61 3.40 -13.86 -18.01
CA LEU A 61 2.16 -13.76 -17.26
C LEU A 61 0.96 -13.68 -18.21
N THR A 62 -0.15 -14.33 -17.87
CA THR A 62 -1.43 -14.12 -18.53
C THR A 62 -1.98 -12.72 -18.19
N ALA A 63 -3.00 -12.26 -18.93
CA ALA A 63 -3.66 -10.99 -18.63
C ALA A 63 -4.23 -10.96 -17.20
N ASP A 64 -4.81 -12.06 -16.74
CA ASP A 64 -5.36 -12.18 -15.38
C ASP A 64 -4.25 -12.11 -14.33
N GLU A 65 -3.11 -12.77 -14.56
CA GLU A 65 -1.94 -12.71 -13.68
C GLU A 65 -1.31 -11.30 -13.65
N GLN A 66 -1.36 -10.56 -14.75
CA GLN A 66 -0.91 -9.16 -14.80
C GLN A 66 -1.83 -8.26 -13.96
N VAL A 67 -3.14 -8.43 -14.09
CA VAL A 67 -4.12 -7.72 -13.25
C VAL A 67 -3.95 -8.10 -11.78
N GLU A 68 -3.67 -9.37 -11.50
CA GLU A 68 -3.39 -9.85 -10.15
C GLU A 68 -2.14 -9.18 -9.55
N LEU A 69 -1.04 -9.15 -10.31
CA LEU A 69 0.22 -8.51 -9.90
C LEU A 69 0.02 -7.03 -9.57
N LEU A 70 -0.70 -6.29 -10.42
CA LEU A 70 -0.99 -4.87 -10.21
C LEU A 70 -1.88 -4.63 -8.98
N ALA A 71 -2.92 -5.43 -8.82
CA ALA A 71 -3.80 -5.32 -7.66
C ALA A 71 -3.07 -5.63 -6.35
N LEU A 72 -2.22 -6.66 -6.32
CA LEU A 72 -1.41 -6.98 -5.16
C LEU A 72 -0.42 -5.87 -4.83
N ALA A 73 0.25 -5.30 -5.84
CA ALA A 73 1.16 -4.18 -5.65
C ALA A 73 0.44 -2.98 -5.01
N GLU A 74 -0.76 -2.64 -5.49
CA GLU A 74 -1.56 -1.55 -4.93
C GLU A 74 -2.05 -1.87 -3.51
N CYS A 75 -2.51 -3.10 -3.24
CA CYS A 75 -2.93 -3.51 -1.90
C CYS A 75 -1.78 -3.38 -0.89
N ILE A 76 -0.61 -3.94 -1.23
CA ILE A 76 0.60 -3.86 -0.42
C ILE A 76 0.98 -2.39 -0.21
N ALA A 77 1.03 -1.59 -1.28
CA ALA A 77 1.37 -0.17 -1.21
C ALA A 77 0.41 0.60 -0.27
N ARG A 78 -0.90 0.37 -0.37
CA ARG A 78 -1.90 0.98 0.52
C ARG A 78 -1.71 0.57 1.97
N THR A 79 -1.41 -0.70 2.24
CA THR A 79 -1.22 -1.15 3.62
C THR A 79 0.07 -0.58 4.22
N VAL A 80 1.18 -0.61 3.49
CA VAL A 80 2.46 -0.12 4.03
C VAL A 80 2.53 1.41 4.10
N ARG A 81 1.83 2.12 3.21
CA ARG A 81 1.72 3.59 3.23
C ARG A 81 0.51 4.10 4.03
N HIS A 82 -0.14 3.23 4.80
CA HIS A 82 -1.33 3.62 5.54
C HIS A 82 -1.01 4.75 6.55
N PRO A 83 -1.81 5.84 6.62
CA PRO A 83 -1.48 6.99 7.47
C PRO A 83 -1.38 6.71 8.97
N SER A 84 -1.89 5.57 9.46
CA SER A 84 -1.62 5.11 10.84
C SER A 84 -0.13 4.91 11.12
N ASN A 85 0.68 4.59 10.12
CA ASN A 85 2.13 4.46 10.28
C ASN A 85 2.78 5.81 10.60
N ILE A 86 2.25 6.90 10.03
CA ILE A 86 2.66 8.28 10.37
C ILE A 86 2.26 8.58 11.82
N HIS A 87 1.08 8.16 12.26
CA HIS A 87 0.65 8.30 13.66
C HIS A 87 1.63 7.63 14.61
N HIS A 88 1.97 6.37 14.35
CA HIS A 88 2.92 5.62 15.18
C HIS A 88 4.32 6.26 15.18
N ALA A 89 4.80 6.74 14.03
CA ALA A 89 6.07 7.46 13.94
C ALA A 89 6.07 8.75 14.80
N MET A 90 4.98 9.53 14.75
CA MET A 90 4.84 10.72 15.60
C MET A 90 4.76 10.38 17.09
N LEU A 91 4.07 9.30 17.47
CA LEU A 91 4.05 8.85 18.87
C LEU A 91 5.43 8.37 19.35
N ALA A 92 6.27 7.89 18.43
CA ALA A 92 7.67 7.56 18.69
C ALA A 92 8.60 8.79 18.72
N GLY A 93 8.08 9.99 18.46
CA GLY A 93 8.82 11.25 18.57
C GLY A 93 9.39 11.80 17.26
N LEU A 94 9.11 11.17 16.11
CA LEU A 94 9.54 11.71 14.81
C LEU A 94 8.76 12.98 14.46
N THR A 95 9.47 13.94 13.88
CA THR A 95 8.91 15.18 13.35
C THR A 95 8.33 14.99 11.95
N TRP A 96 7.45 15.92 11.52
CA TRP A 96 6.91 15.94 10.15
C TRP A 96 8.01 15.96 9.09
N ALA A 97 9.07 16.75 9.29
CA ALA A 97 10.20 16.85 8.37
C ALA A 97 10.97 15.52 8.24
N GLU A 98 11.23 14.83 9.35
CA GLU A 98 11.90 13.51 9.33
C GLU A 98 11.04 12.47 8.61
N ILE A 99 9.73 12.44 8.88
CA ILE A 99 8.81 11.52 8.21
C ILE A 99 8.75 11.81 6.70
N ALA A 100 8.58 13.08 6.32
CA ALA A 100 8.56 13.53 4.93
C ALA A 100 9.82 13.11 4.17
N HIS A 101 10.98 13.29 4.79
CA HIS A 101 12.27 12.88 4.23
C HIS A 101 12.36 11.36 4.02
N VAL A 102 11.98 10.56 5.02
CA VAL A 102 12.09 9.09 4.95
C VAL A 102 11.19 8.49 3.87
N ILE A 103 10.00 9.05 3.67
CA ILE A 103 9.02 8.49 2.72
C ILE A 103 9.08 9.14 1.33
N ASP A 104 10.01 10.06 1.11
CA ASP A 104 10.16 10.85 -0.13
C ASP A 104 8.85 11.56 -0.53
N SER A 105 8.32 12.37 0.39
CA SER A 105 7.10 13.16 0.20
C SER A 105 7.26 14.56 0.81
N ASP A 106 6.28 15.43 0.59
CA ASP A 106 6.23 16.75 1.22
C ASP A 106 5.35 16.75 2.49
N GLU A 107 5.67 17.66 3.42
CA GLU A 107 4.94 17.76 4.70
C GLU A 107 3.45 18.11 4.52
N LEU A 108 3.10 18.90 3.50
CA LEU A 108 1.73 19.36 3.29
C LEU A 108 0.83 18.18 2.88
N THR A 109 1.30 17.38 1.92
CA THR A 109 0.63 16.14 1.49
C THR A 109 0.47 15.20 2.67
N LEU A 110 1.52 15.03 3.49
CA LEU A 110 1.47 14.16 4.66
C LEU A 110 0.45 14.59 5.70
N ARG A 111 0.45 15.88 6.06
CA ARG A 111 -0.49 16.42 7.06
C ARG A 111 -1.93 16.28 6.59
N ARG A 112 -2.20 16.55 5.30
CA ARG A 112 -3.52 16.38 4.70
C ARG A 112 -3.99 14.93 4.78
N ASP A 113 -3.12 13.99 4.40
CA ASP A 113 -3.47 12.57 4.37
C ASP A 113 -3.63 11.99 5.79
N TYR A 114 -2.81 12.45 6.74
CA TYR A 114 -2.95 12.14 8.16
C TYR A 114 -4.25 12.71 8.76
N GLN A 115 -4.60 13.96 8.43
CA GLN A 115 -5.85 14.58 8.90
C GLN A 115 -7.07 13.82 8.39
N ARG A 116 -7.11 13.49 7.09
CA ARG A 116 -8.17 12.66 6.51
C ARG A 116 -8.31 11.31 7.23
N TRP A 117 -7.19 10.65 7.53
CA TRP A 117 -7.22 9.41 8.29
C TRP A 117 -7.76 9.59 9.72
N ALA A 118 -7.37 10.67 10.41
CA ALA A 118 -7.91 10.95 11.73
C ALA A 118 -9.43 11.16 11.68
N ASP A 119 -9.94 11.88 10.69
CA ASP A 119 -11.37 12.06 10.46
C ASP A 119 -12.06 10.70 10.20
N ASP A 120 -11.48 9.85 9.36
CA ASP A 120 -11.99 8.50 9.10
C ASP A 120 -12.03 7.63 10.38
N GLN A 121 -11.02 7.73 11.25
CA GLN A 121 -10.99 7.01 12.53
C GLN A 121 -12.06 7.52 13.49
N TYR A 122 -12.32 8.82 13.52
CA TYR A 122 -13.38 9.40 14.34
C TYR A 122 -14.77 9.00 13.84
N ASP A 123 -14.99 9.04 12.53
CA ASP A 123 -16.24 8.57 11.91
C ASP A 123 -16.44 7.07 12.07
N LEU A 124 -15.36 6.28 12.15
CA LEU A 124 -15.42 4.86 12.50
C LEU A 124 -15.90 4.69 13.95
N HIS A 125 -15.36 5.44 14.89
CA HIS A 125 -15.75 5.40 16.30
C HIS A 125 -17.21 5.80 16.52
N ARG A 126 -17.68 6.82 15.79
CA ARG A 126 -19.10 7.24 15.83
C ARG A 126 -20.06 6.15 15.36
N ARG A 127 -19.61 5.27 14.45
CA ARG A 127 -20.40 4.13 13.95
C ARG A 127 -20.24 2.88 14.82
N TYR A 128 -19.04 2.66 15.37
CA TYR A 128 -18.65 1.51 16.16
C TYR A 128 -17.81 1.98 17.36
N PRO A 129 -18.44 2.25 18.53
CA PRO A 129 -17.76 2.87 19.68
C PRO A 129 -16.57 2.07 20.25
N ASP A 130 -16.45 0.79 19.93
CA ASP A 130 -15.34 -0.09 20.29
C ASP A 130 -14.13 0.04 19.33
N ARG A 131 -14.23 0.87 18.29
CA ARG A 131 -13.23 1.01 17.21
C ARG A 131 -12.88 2.47 16.97
N GLY A 132 -11.81 2.72 16.22
CA GLY A 132 -11.43 4.06 15.78
C GLY A 132 -10.91 4.96 16.91
N MET A 133 -10.95 6.27 16.67
CA MET A 133 -10.52 7.30 17.62
C MET A 133 -11.70 7.92 18.35
N THR A 134 -11.58 8.04 19.67
CA THR A 134 -12.48 8.88 20.48
C THR A 134 -12.40 10.35 20.08
N ALA A 135 -13.35 11.17 20.56
CA ALA A 135 -13.35 12.61 20.30
C ALA A 135 -12.06 13.30 20.79
N ASP A 136 -11.56 12.93 21.97
CA ASP A 136 -10.35 13.51 22.55
C ASP A 136 -9.09 13.11 21.76
N GLU A 137 -9.01 11.85 21.31
CA GLU A 137 -7.91 11.36 20.47
C GLU A 137 -7.92 12.03 19.09
N HIS A 138 -9.09 12.21 18.49
CA HIS A 138 -9.26 12.92 17.22
C HIS A 138 -8.84 14.40 17.33
N ALA A 139 -9.26 15.09 18.40
CA ALA A 139 -8.85 16.46 18.66
C ALA A 139 -7.32 16.58 18.82
N ALA A 140 -6.71 15.65 19.56
CA ALA A 140 -5.25 15.60 19.72
C ALA A 140 -4.53 15.29 18.40
N ALA A 141 -5.09 14.42 17.55
CA ALA A 141 -4.54 14.13 16.23
C ALA A 141 -4.61 15.37 15.32
N THR A 142 -5.76 16.04 15.27
CA THR A 142 -5.96 17.27 14.49
C THR A 142 -5.01 18.39 14.92
N ALA A 143 -4.77 18.54 16.23
CA ALA A 143 -3.78 19.49 16.74
C ALA A 143 -2.34 19.16 16.28
N ARG A 144 -1.97 17.89 16.17
CA ARG A 144 -0.65 17.50 15.65
C ARG A 144 -0.49 17.80 14.15
N ALA A 145 -1.55 17.60 13.38
CA ALA A 145 -1.56 17.89 11.93
C ALA A 145 -1.34 19.39 11.64
N THR A 146 -1.94 20.24 12.49
CA THR A 146 -1.93 21.70 12.31
C THR A 146 -0.72 22.39 12.94
N ARG A 147 -0.08 21.80 13.97
CA ARG A 147 1.16 22.36 14.53
C ARG A 147 2.28 22.34 13.49
N GLY A 148 2.57 23.50 12.91
CA GLY A 148 3.82 23.79 12.21
C GLY A 148 4.97 23.81 13.21
N HIS A 149 6.19 23.68 12.70
CA HIS A 149 7.42 23.71 13.47
C HIS A 149 7.59 25.10 14.15
N ASP A 150 6.99 25.29 15.33
CA ASP A 150 7.45 26.34 16.25
C ASP A 150 8.77 25.83 16.84
N GLY A 151 9.84 26.15 16.13
CA GLY A 151 11.18 25.97 16.64
C GLY A 151 11.32 26.72 17.95
N THR A 152 11.51 26.01 19.05
CA THR A 152 12.32 26.53 20.15
C THR A 152 13.07 25.36 20.77
N ARG A 153 14.38 25.50 20.67
CA ARG A 153 15.41 24.68 21.30
C ARG A 153 15.37 24.85 22.82
#